data_AF-A0A9N9IKY7-F1
#
_entry.id   AF-A0A9N9IKY7-F1
#
_cell.length_a   1.000
_cell.length_b   1.000
_cell.length_c   1.000
_cell.angle_alpha   90.00
_cell.angle_beta   90.00
_cell.angle_gamma   90.00
#
_symmetry.space_group_name_H-M   'P 1'
#
loop_
_entity.id
_entity.type
_entity.pdbx_description
1 polymer ?
#
loop_
_entity_poly.entity_id
_entity_poly.type
_entity_poly.pdbx_seq_one_letter_code
_entity_poly.pdbx_strand_id
1 'polypeptide(L)'
;MATEKVEDSIGVDPSKLNPLSPEVISRQATINIGTIGHVAHGKSTVVKAISGVQTVRFKNELERNITIKLGYANAKIYKCENKDCPRPGCYKSYRSDKEDNPPCERAGCGGRMKLQRHVSFVDCPGHDILMATMLN
;
A
#
# COMPACT_ATOMS: atom_id res chain seq x y z
N MET A 1 -32.71 -23.59 -1.63
CA MET A 1 -32.44 -22.62 -0.55
C MET A 1 -30.96 -22.72 -0.24
N ALA A 2 -30.09 -21.73 -0.43
CA ALA A 2 -30.26 -20.32 -0.72
C ALA A 2 -29.12 -19.86 -1.66
N THR A 3 -29.48 -19.00 -2.60
CA THR A 3 -28.58 -18.17 -3.40
C THR A 3 -28.03 -17.06 -2.52
N GLU A 4 -26.73 -17.04 -2.25
CA GLU A 4 -26.07 -15.83 -1.74
C GLU A 4 -25.70 -14.94 -2.93
N LYS A 5 -26.62 -14.00 -3.19
CA LYS A 5 -26.36 -12.78 -3.94
C LYS A 5 -25.44 -11.90 -3.10
N VAL A 6 -24.22 -11.68 -3.56
CA VAL A 6 -23.44 -10.48 -3.22
C VAL A 6 -23.36 -9.63 -4.48
N GLU A 7 -24.47 -8.95 -4.76
CA GLU A 7 -24.52 -7.85 -5.72
C GLU A 7 -23.91 -6.62 -5.03
N ASP A 8 -22.64 -6.33 -5.27
CA ASP A 8 -22.14 -4.95 -5.20
C ASP A 8 -22.40 -4.31 -6.56
N SER A 9 -23.55 -3.66 -6.65
CA SER A 9 -24.04 -2.91 -7.79
C SER A 9 -23.21 -1.63 -7.98
N ILE A 10 -22.28 -1.65 -8.93
CA ILE A 10 -21.78 -0.40 -9.52
C ILE A 10 -21.97 -0.48 -11.02
N GLY A 11 -22.72 0.49 -11.54
CA GLY A 11 -22.88 0.75 -12.97
C GLY A 11 -21.58 1.27 -13.59
N VAL A 12 -20.52 0.47 -13.54
CA VAL A 12 -19.27 0.75 -14.24
C VAL A 12 -19.23 -0.13 -15.48
N ASP A 13 -19.09 0.49 -16.65
CA ASP A 13 -18.83 -0.21 -17.90
C ASP A 13 -17.46 -0.92 -17.82
N PRO A 14 -17.39 -2.27 -17.78
CA PRO A 14 -16.10 -2.98 -17.66
C PRO A 14 -15.18 -2.74 -18.87
N SER A 15 -15.72 -2.35 -20.02
CA SER A 15 -14.98 -2.06 -21.25
C SER A 15 -14.19 -0.75 -21.22
N LYS A 16 -14.48 0.16 -20.28
CA LYS A 16 -13.80 1.46 -20.15
C LYS A 16 -12.86 1.52 -18.94
N LEU A 17 -12.79 0.43 -18.15
CA LEU A 17 -11.95 0.37 -16.97
C LEU A 17 -10.50 0.12 -17.36
N ASN A 18 -9.64 1.07 -16.99
CA ASN A 18 -8.20 0.93 -17.05
C ASN A 18 -7.64 0.84 -15.63
N PRO A 19 -6.44 0.26 -15.43
CA PRO A 19 -5.76 0.27 -14.13
C PRO A 19 -5.50 1.67 -13.57
N LEU A 20 -5.61 2.71 -14.40
CA LEU A 20 -5.46 4.12 -14.01
C LEU A 20 -6.79 4.81 -13.66
N SER A 21 -7.91 4.11 -13.79
CA SER A 21 -9.24 4.66 -13.45
C SER A 21 -9.32 4.88 -11.93
N PRO A 22 -9.82 6.05 -11.45
CA PRO A 22 -9.91 6.35 -10.02
C PRO A 22 -10.71 5.31 -9.21
N GLU A 23 -11.73 4.72 -9.82
CA GLU A 23 -12.58 3.68 -9.22
C GLU A 23 -11.81 2.39 -8.95
N VAL A 24 -10.91 2.01 -9.86
CA VAL A 24 -10.03 0.84 -9.71
C VAL A 24 -8.96 1.13 -8.67
N ILE A 25 -8.33 2.32 -8.74
CA ILE A 25 -7.28 2.73 -7.80
C ILE A 25 -7.79 2.80 -6.36
N SER A 26 -9.04 3.25 -6.15
CA SER A 26 -9.63 3.33 -4.80
C SER A 26 -9.76 1.94 -4.15
N ARG A 27 -10.10 0.92 -4.94
CA ARG A 27 -10.47 -0.41 -4.44
C ARG A 27 -9.34 -1.42 -4.43
N GLN A 28 -8.47 -1.39 -5.44
CA GLN A 28 -7.45 -2.41 -5.63
C GLN A 28 -6.08 -1.79 -5.86
N ALA A 29 -5.05 -2.46 -5.34
CA ALA A 29 -3.68 -2.10 -5.64
C ALA A 29 -3.33 -2.49 -7.09
N THR A 30 -2.74 -1.54 -7.81
CA THR A 30 -2.44 -1.70 -9.23
C THR A 30 -1.00 -2.13 -9.47
N ILE A 31 -0.13 -1.95 -8.48
CA ILE A 31 1.31 -2.23 -8.57
C ILE A 31 1.77 -2.91 -7.28
N ASN A 32 2.52 -3.99 -7.46
CA ASN A 32 3.28 -4.65 -6.40
C ASN A 32 4.71 -4.11 -6.36
N ILE A 33 5.18 -3.72 -5.17
CA ILE A 33 6.53 -3.21 -4.93
C ILE A 33 7.22 -4.16 -3.96
N GLY A 34 8.18 -4.92 -4.46
CA GLY A 34 9.03 -5.79 -3.64
C GLY A 34 10.10 -5.00 -2.91
N THR A 35 10.27 -5.25 -1.60
CA THR A 35 11.41 -4.75 -0.83
C THR A 35 12.43 -5.85 -0.62
N ILE A 36 13.63 -5.66 -1.18
CA ILE A 36 14.74 -6.59 -1.10
C ILE A 36 15.93 -5.95 -0.39
N GLY A 37 16.80 -6.78 0.16
CA GLY A 37 17.99 -6.33 0.89
C GLY A 37 18.43 -7.33 1.95
N HIS A 38 19.65 -7.16 2.44
CA HIS A 38 20.28 -8.07 3.41
C HIS A 38 19.61 -8.02 4.81
N VAL A 39 19.96 -8.97 5.67
CA VAL A 39 19.43 -9.10 7.03
C VAL A 39 19.68 -7.81 7.84
N ALA A 40 18.75 -7.45 8.72
CA ALA A 40 18.82 -6.29 9.61
C ALA A 40 18.82 -4.87 8.98
N HIS A 41 18.68 -4.72 7.65
CA HIS A 41 18.54 -3.40 7.02
C HIS A 41 17.17 -2.71 7.23
N GLY A 42 16.28 -3.28 8.05
CA GLY A 42 15.01 -2.63 8.37
C GLY A 42 13.99 -2.57 7.22
N LYS A 43 14.03 -3.51 6.27
CA LYS A 43 13.04 -3.62 5.16
C LYS A 43 11.59 -3.53 5.66
N SER A 44 11.24 -4.39 6.62
CA SER A 44 9.91 -4.40 7.25
C SER A 44 9.58 -3.08 7.96
N THR A 45 10.58 -2.41 8.54
CA THR A 45 10.41 -1.09 9.17
C THR A 45 10.07 -0.02 8.13
N VAL A 46 10.74 -0.02 6.97
CA VAL A 46 10.45 0.90 5.86
C VAL A 46 9.05 0.65 5.32
N VAL A 47 8.67 -0.62 5.11
CA VAL A 47 7.31 -0.98 4.67
C VAL A 47 6.27 -0.49 5.67
N LYS A 48 6.51 -0.66 6.97
CA LYS A 48 5.64 -0.16 8.05
C LYS A 48 5.56 1.37 8.07
N ALA A 49 6.66 2.08 7.85
CA ALA A 49 6.66 3.54 7.82
C ALA A 49 5.86 4.10 6.64
N ILE A 50 5.91 3.45 5.47
CA ILE A 50 5.22 3.90 4.27
C ILE A 50 3.74 3.50 4.29
N SER A 51 3.45 2.22 4.53
CA SER A 51 2.07 1.70 4.50
C SER A 51 1.30 1.96 5.79
N GLY A 52 2.01 2.19 6.89
CA GLY A 52 1.44 2.17 8.24
C GLY A 52 1.13 0.77 8.74
N VAL A 53 1.20 -0.28 7.91
CA VAL A 53 0.81 -1.66 8.25
C VAL A 53 2.03 -2.48 8.66
N GLN A 54 1.93 -3.23 9.76
CA GLN A 54 2.98 -4.13 10.19
C GLN A 54 2.87 -5.46 9.43
N THR A 55 3.92 -5.81 8.69
CA THR A 55 3.99 -7.04 7.87
C THR A 55 4.26 -8.30 8.71
N VAL A 56 4.96 -8.14 9.84
CA VAL A 56 5.27 -9.23 10.78
C VAL A 56 4.02 -9.61 11.56
N ARG A 57 3.40 -10.75 11.22
CA ARG A 57 2.15 -11.22 11.85
C ARG A 57 2.34 -12.42 12.78
N PHE A 58 3.45 -13.16 12.67
CA PHE A 58 3.65 -14.39 13.43
C PHE A 58 4.48 -14.15 14.69
N LYS A 59 4.08 -14.78 15.80
CA LYS A 59 4.81 -14.69 17.08
C LYS A 59 6.26 -15.15 16.96
N ASN A 60 6.50 -16.25 16.25
CA ASN A 60 7.84 -16.78 16.00
C ASN A 60 8.75 -15.81 15.22
N GLU A 61 8.17 -15.00 14.31
CA GLU A 61 8.92 -13.97 13.57
C GLU A 61 9.27 -12.78 14.46
N LEU A 62 8.33 -12.40 15.34
CA LEU A 62 8.53 -11.31 16.30
C LEU A 62 9.60 -11.66 17.35
N GLU A 63 9.55 -12.88 17.89
CA GLU A 63 10.52 -13.35 18.89
C GLU A 63 11.94 -13.47 18.32
N ARG A 64 12.06 -13.85 17.05
CA ARG A 64 13.35 -14.05 16.39
C ARG A 64 13.85 -12.84 15.61
N ASN A 65 13.03 -11.78 15.49
CA ASN A 65 13.30 -10.59 14.68
C ASN A 65 13.74 -10.92 13.23
N ILE A 66 13.16 -11.97 12.64
CA ILE A 66 13.40 -12.38 11.26
C ILE A 66 12.09 -12.51 10.49
N THR A 67 12.12 -12.11 9.22
CA THR A 67 11.02 -12.34 8.27
C THR A 67 11.16 -13.75 7.70
N ILE A 68 10.18 -14.61 7.94
CA ILE A 68 10.19 -16.01 7.46
C ILE A 68 9.24 -16.14 6.27
N LYS A 69 8.06 -15.51 6.36
CA LYS A 69 7.05 -15.51 5.30
C LYS A 69 7.03 -14.19 4.54
N LEU A 70 6.54 -14.23 3.30
CA LEU A 70 6.28 -13.02 2.52
C LEU A 70 5.24 -12.15 3.24
N GLY A 71 5.63 -10.93 3.56
CA GLY A 71 4.74 -9.94 4.17
C GLY A 71 4.02 -9.12 3.11
N TYR A 72 2.74 -8.82 3.33
CA TYR A 72 1.97 -7.96 2.44
C TYR A 72 1.43 -6.73 3.19
N ALA A 73 1.60 -5.57 2.58
CA ALA A 73 1.09 -4.31 3.12
C ALA A 73 0.57 -3.40 2.01
N ASN A 74 -0.66 -2.92 2.14
CA ASN A 74 -1.27 -2.03 1.16
C ASN A 74 -1.10 -0.57 1.60
N ALA A 75 -0.88 0.32 0.63
CA ALA A 75 -0.72 1.74 0.86
C ALA A 75 -1.35 2.56 -0.27
N LYS A 76 -2.13 3.58 0.11
CA LYS A 76 -2.65 4.58 -0.84
C LYS A 76 -1.71 5.77 -0.88
N ILE A 77 -1.30 6.18 -2.09
CA ILE A 77 -0.42 7.32 -2.34
C ILE A 77 -1.26 8.49 -2.81
N TYR A 78 -1.15 9.59 -2.08
CA TYR A 78 -1.89 10.82 -2.34
C TYR A 78 -0.94 11.94 -2.75
N LYS A 79 -1.43 12.81 -3.64
CA LYS A 79 -0.73 14.03 -4.05
C LYS A 79 -1.61 15.24 -3.78
N CYS A 80 -1.06 16.24 -3.12
CA CYS A 80 -1.74 17.52 -2.93
C CYS A 80 -1.93 18.23 -4.29
N GLU A 81 -3.13 18.77 -4.54
CA GLU A 81 -3.41 19.54 -5.76
C GLU A 81 -2.89 20.98 -5.69
N ASN A 82 -2.60 21.49 -4.48
CA ASN A 82 -2.13 22.86 -4.33
C ASN A 82 -0.69 23.02 -4.87
N LYS A 83 -0.49 24.01 -5.73
CA LYS A 83 0.81 24.36 -6.33
C LYS A 83 1.77 24.98 -5.31
N ASP A 84 1.24 25.55 -4.23
CA ASP A 84 2.04 26.14 -3.14
C ASP A 84 2.77 25.08 -2.30
N CYS A 85 2.48 23.79 -2.51
CA CYS A 85 3.13 22.69 -1.81
C CYS A 85 4.34 22.18 -2.61
N PRO A 86 5.59 22.60 -2.29
CA PRO A 86 6.77 22.10 -2.97
C PRO A 86 6.99 20.61 -2.71
N ARG A 87 7.54 19.92 -3.71
CA ARG A 87 8.08 18.56 -3.59
C ARG A 87 9.25 18.57 -2.59
N PRO A 88 9.39 17.54 -1.71
CA PRO A 88 8.67 16.26 -1.67
C PRO A 88 7.41 16.23 -0.80
N GLY A 89 7.16 17.27 0.03
CA GLY A 89 6.07 17.29 1.01
C GLY A 89 4.64 17.29 0.43
N CYS A 90 4.49 17.37 -0.89
CA CYS A 90 3.21 17.24 -1.58
C CYS A 90 2.71 15.79 -1.70
N TYR A 91 3.53 14.80 -1.36
CA TYR A 91 3.14 13.39 -1.35
C TYR A 91 2.96 12.88 0.07
N LYS A 92 1.93 12.06 0.27
CA LYS A 92 1.74 11.35 1.53
C LYS A 92 1.15 9.98 1.26
N SER A 93 1.62 8.99 1.99
CA SER A 93 1.05 7.65 2.00
C SER A 93 0.18 7.47 3.25
N TYR A 94 -0.94 6.79 3.09
CA TYR A 94 -1.79 6.36 4.20
C TYR A 94 -2.17 4.90 4.03
N ARG A 95 -2.71 4.32 5.11
CA ARG A 95 -3.35 3.01 5.10
C ARG A 95 -4.55 2.99 4.13
N SER A 96 -4.91 1.81 3.67
CA SER A 96 -6.02 1.59 2.73
C SER A 96 -7.38 2.10 3.23
N ASP A 97 -7.56 2.23 4.55
CA ASP A 97 -8.80 2.65 5.20
C ASP A 97 -9.09 4.16 5.06
N LYS A 98 -8.12 4.95 4.60
CA LYS A 98 -8.27 6.40 4.48
C LYS A 98 -9.13 6.73 3.25
N GLU A 99 -10.01 7.73 3.40
CA GLU A 99 -10.84 8.28 2.32
C GLU A 99 -9.99 8.74 1.12
N ASP A 100 -10.61 8.87 -0.05
CA ASP A 100 -9.89 9.15 -1.30
C ASP A 100 -9.44 10.62 -1.44
N ASN A 101 -10.06 11.54 -0.67
CA ASN A 101 -9.75 12.99 -0.72
C ASN A 101 -9.51 13.60 0.68
N PRO A 102 -8.48 13.15 1.43
CA PRO A 102 -8.18 13.72 2.73
C PRO A 102 -7.65 15.15 2.61
N PRO A 103 -7.87 16.02 3.62
CA PRO A 103 -7.26 17.33 3.66
C PRO A 103 -5.73 17.21 3.81
N CYS A 104 -4.98 18.16 3.25
CA CYS A 104 -3.54 18.22 3.45
C CYS A 104 -3.25 18.65 4.90
N GLU A 105 -2.56 17.81 5.67
CA GLU A 105 -2.17 18.10 7.06
C GLU A 105 -0.94 19.03 7.16
N ARG A 106 -0.48 19.60 6.04
CA ARG A 106 0.68 20.51 6.03
C ARG A 106 0.26 21.88 6.54
N ALA A 107 0.98 22.41 7.52
CA ALA A 107 0.82 23.77 8.01
C ALA A 107 0.94 24.77 6.84
N GLY A 108 -0.11 25.55 6.60
CA GLY A 108 -0.19 26.54 5.52
C GLY A 108 -0.75 26.01 4.18
N CYS A 109 -1.19 24.75 4.10
CA CYS A 109 -1.80 24.20 2.89
C CYS A 109 -3.23 23.69 3.16
N GLY A 110 -4.25 24.44 2.70
CA GLY A 110 -5.66 24.03 2.78
C GLY A 110 -6.13 23.13 1.63
N GLY A 111 -5.21 22.63 0.79
CA GLY A 111 -5.54 21.84 -0.40
C GLY A 111 -6.03 20.43 -0.06
N ARG A 112 -6.89 19.87 -0.92
CA ARG A 112 -7.24 18.44 -0.86
C ARG A 112 -6.14 17.59 -1.48
N MET A 113 -5.93 16.40 -0.93
CA MET A 113 -5.03 15.42 -1.53
C MET A 113 -5.82 14.51 -2.44
N LYS A 114 -5.39 14.38 -3.69
CA LYS A 114 -5.97 13.46 -4.67
C LYS A 114 -5.25 12.13 -4.63
N LEU A 115 -6.00 11.03 -4.53
CA LEU A 115 -5.46 9.69 -4.67
C LEU A 115 -4.83 9.53 -6.06
N GLN A 116 -3.53 9.18 -6.09
CA GLN A 116 -2.79 8.95 -7.33
C GLN A 116 -2.72 7.46 -7.64
N ARG A 117 -2.33 6.65 -6.67
CA ARG A 117 -2.11 5.21 -6.84
C ARG A 117 -2.36 4.46 -5.55
N HIS A 118 -2.75 3.21 -5.68
CA HIS A 118 -2.80 2.24 -4.62
C HIS A 118 -1.76 1.18 -4.93
N VAL A 119 -0.82 1.00 -4.01
CA VAL A 119 0.31 0.09 -4.16
C VAL A 119 0.28 -0.96 -3.06
N SER A 120 0.75 -2.15 -3.41
CA SER A 120 0.98 -3.23 -2.45
C SER A 120 2.47 -3.44 -2.31
N PHE A 121 2.95 -3.43 -1.07
CA PHE A 121 4.32 -3.79 -0.74
C PHE A 121 4.40 -5.27 -0.44
N VAL A 122 5.39 -5.91 -1.05
CA VAL A 122 5.79 -7.29 -0.78
C VAL A 122 7.11 -7.24 -0.02
N ASP A 123 7.09 -7.67 1.23
CA ASP A 123 8.25 -7.72 2.12
C ASP A 123 8.92 -9.08 1.98
N CYS A 124 10.09 -9.10 1.33
CA CYS A 124 10.84 -10.32 1.06
C CYS A 124 11.82 -10.65 2.20
N PRO A 125 11.97 -11.94 2.56
CA PRO A 125 12.98 -12.35 3.51
C PRO A 125 14.39 -12.04 2.97
N GLY A 126 15.22 -11.39 3.79
CA GLY A 126 16.59 -11.02 3.41
C GLY A 126 17.66 -12.03 3.83
N HIS A 127 17.25 -13.17 4.39
CA HIS A 127 18.16 -14.23 4.81
C HIS A 127 18.36 -15.21 3.66
N ASP A 128 19.61 -15.57 3.38
CA ASP A 128 19.98 -16.35 2.19
C ASP A 128 19.26 -17.71 2.13
N ILE A 129 19.06 -18.35 3.28
CA ILE A 129 18.34 -19.64 3.41
C ILE A 129 16.85 -19.49 3.01
N LEU A 130 16.28 -18.30 3.19
CA LEU A 130 14.87 -18.02 2.96
C LEU A 130 14.61 -17.35 1.60
N MET A 131 15.64 -17.16 0.78
CA MET A 131 15.48 -16.67 -0.60
C MET A 131 14.67 -17.64 -1.48
N ALA A 132 14.66 -18.94 -1.15
CA ALA A 132 13.84 -19.93 -1.85
C ALA A 132 12.34 -19.61 -1.78
N THR A 133 11.89 -18.98 -0.68
CA THR A 133 10.50 -18.51 -0.51
C THR A 133 10.14 -17.30 -1.36
N MET A 134 11.12 -16.65 -1.98
CA MET A 134 10.90 -15.50 -2.87
C MET A 134 10.73 -15.92 -4.34
N LEU A 135 11.26 -17.08 -4.75
CA LEU A 135 11.32 -17.52 -6.15
C LEU A 135 10.41 -18.72 -6.49
N ASN A 136 9.97 -19.49 -5.48
CA ASN A 136 9.00 -20.57 -5.64
C ASN A 136 7.57 -20.08 -5.43
#